data_AF-A0A7G1IX00-F1
#
_entry.id   AF-A0A7G1IX00-F1
#
_cell.length_a   1.000
_cell.length_b   1.000
_cell.length_c   1.000
_cell.angle_alpha   90.00
_cell.angle_beta   90.00
_cell.angle_gamma   90.00
#
_symmetry.space_group_name_H-M   'P 1'
#
loop_
_entity.id
_entity.type
_entity.pdbx_description
1 polymer ?
#
loop_
_entity_poly.entity_id
_entity_poly.type
_entity_poly.pdbx_seq_one_letter_code
_entity_poly.pdbx_strand_id
1 'polypeptide(L)'
;MNEKVFRDPVHNYIHVNNQIIYDLINTKEFQRLRRIKQLGTSSYTFHGGEHSRFSHCLGVYEIARRITEIFEENILKNGILPSPS
;
A
#
# COMPACT_ATOMS: atom_id res chain seq x y z
N MET A 1 -7.47 -8.98 -14.17
CA MET A 1 -6.10 -8.42 -14.12
C MET A 1 -5.22 -9.39 -13.36
N ASN A 2 -3.98 -9.64 -13.80
CA ASN A 2 -3.04 -10.44 -13.01
C ASN A 2 -2.58 -9.63 -11.79
N GLU A 3 -2.50 -10.29 -10.63
CA GLU A 3 -1.98 -9.68 -9.40
C GLU A 3 -0.62 -9.04 -9.65
N LYS A 4 -0.45 -7.80 -9.17
CA LYS A 4 0.82 -7.08 -9.21
C LYS A 4 1.41 -7.04 -7.81
N VAL A 5 2.64 -7.54 -7.69
CA VAL A 5 3.34 -7.63 -6.42
C VAL A 5 4.51 -6.65 -6.41
N PHE A 6 4.55 -5.78 -5.41
CA PHE A 6 5.68 -4.90 -5.14
C PHE A 6 6.47 -5.45 -3.95
N ARG A 7 7.80 -5.55 -4.09
CA ARG A 7 8.69 -5.93 -2.99
C ARG A 7 8.89 -4.72 -2.07
N ASP A 8 8.68 -4.91 -0.78
CA ASP A 8 8.81 -3.87 0.24
C ASP A 8 9.59 -4.41 1.45
N PRO A 9 10.59 -3.69 1.99
CA PRO A 9 11.40 -4.18 3.10
C PRO A 9 10.67 -4.22 4.45
N VAL A 10 9.52 -3.54 4.60
CA VAL A 10 8.74 -3.48 5.84
C VAL A 10 7.62 -4.53 5.82
N HIS A 11 6.91 -4.63 4.70
CA HIS A 11 5.74 -5.50 4.54
C HIS A 11 6.01 -6.79 3.74
N ASN A 12 7.25 -7.01 3.31
CA ASN A 12 7.74 -8.05 2.38
C ASN A 12 7.18 -7.90 0.96
N TYR A 13 5.85 -8.00 0.84
CA TYR A 13 5.11 -7.95 -0.41
C TYR A 13 3.86 -7.09 -0.25
N ILE A 14 3.63 -6.24 -1.23
CA ILE A 14 2.43 -5.40 -1.35
C ILE A 14 1.66 -5.88 -2.56
N HIS A 15 0.44 -6.32 -2.34
CA HIS A 15 -0.39 -6.99 -3.32
C HIS A 15 -1.42 -6.01 -3.89
N VAL A 16 -1.39 -5.80 -5.21
CA VAL A 16 -2.34 -4.93 -5.92
C VAL A 16 -3.12 -5.76 -6.92
N ASN A 17 -4.39 -6.01 -6.59
CA ASN A 17 -5.34 -6.79 -7.39
C ASN A 17 -6.40 -5.91 -8.11
N ASN A 18 -6.53 -4.63 -7.72
CA ASN A 18 -7.49 -3.69 -8.29
C ASN A 18 -6.85 -2.83 -9.39
N GLN A 19 -7.45 -2.81 -10.58
CA GLN A 19 -6.97 -2.05 -11.75
C GLN A 19 -6.92 -0.54 -11.48
N ILE A 20 -7.93 0.03 -10.83
CA ILE A 20 -7.99 1.47 -10.52
C ILE A 20 -6.82 1.87 -9.62
N ILE A 21 -6.53 1.04 -8.61
CA ILE A 21 -5.40 1.28 -7.71
C ILE A 21 -4.07 1.17 -8.46
N TYR A 22 -3.93 0.16 -9.32
CA TYR A 22 -2.73 0.00 -10.14
C TYR A 22 -2.51 1.18 -11.09
N ASP A 23 -3.57 1.66 -11.74
CA ASP A 23 -3.51 2.82 -12.63
C ASP A 23 -3.16 4.09 -11.86
N LEU A 24 -3.76 4.28 -10.67
CA LEU A 24 -3.43 5.38 -9.76
C LEU A 24 -1.95 5.38 -9.37
N ILE A 25 -1.39 4.22 -9.01
CA ILE A 25 0.04 4.07 -8.71
C ILE A 25 0.90 4.50 -9.90
N ASN A 26 0.46 4.23 -11.13
CA ASN A 26 1.20 4.55 -12.35
C ASN A 26 1.03 5.99 -12.86
N THR A 27 0.17 6.79 -12.23
CA THR A 27 0.01 8.22 -12.57
C THR A 27 1.31 9.00 -12.33
N LYS A 28 1.48 10.12 -13.06
CA LYS A 28 2.67 10.98 -12.92
C LYS A 28 2.75 11.59 -11.52
N GLU A 29 1.59 11.91 -10.95
CA GLU A 29 1.39 12.49 -9.63
C GLU A 29 1.87 11.55 -8.54
N PHE A 30 1.49 10.27 -8.62
CA PHE A 30 1.91 9.26 -7.66
C PHE A 30 3.38 8.87 -7.85
N GLN A 31 3.85 8.69 -9.10
CA GLN A 31 5.25 8.38 -9.38
C GLN A 31 6.23 9.49 -8.96
N ARG A 32 5.79 10.77 -8.92
CA ARG A 32 6.60 11.88 -8.41
C ARG A 32 7.05 11.66 -6.96
N LEU A 33 6.28 10.94 -6.15
CA LEU A 33 6.57 10.68 -4.75
C LEU A 33 7.88 9.90 -4.54
N ARG A 34 8.39 9.20 -5.56
CA ARG A 34 9.69 8.51 -5.50
C ARG A 34 10.86 9.46 -5.25
N ARG A 35 10.73 10.73 -5.66
CA ARG A 35 11.77 11.76 -5.53
C ARG A 35 11.65 12.59 -4.24
N ILE A 36 10.68 12.28 -3.39
CA ILE A 36 10.46 13.00 -2.13
C ILE A 36 10.81 12.07 -0.98
N LYS A 37 11.84 12.39 -0.20
CA LYS A 37 12.20 11.65 1.01
C LYS A 37 11.08 11.77 2.04
N GLN A 38 10.77 10.68 2.73
CA GLN A 38 9.77 10.69 3.80
C GLN A 38 10.25 11.51 5.01
N LEU A 39 11.51 11.30 5.43
CA LEU A 39 12.08 11.92 6.64
C LEU A 39 12.97 13.15 6.37
N GLY A 40 13.01 13.66 5.14
CA GLY A 40 13.71 14.91 4.79
C GLY A 40 15.16 14.96 5.28
N THR A 41 15.49 15.96 6.09
CA THR A 41 16.85 16.20 6.62
C THR A 41 17.30 15.16 7.62
N SER A 42 16.39 14.46 8.30
CA SER A 42 16.74 13.39 9.24
C SER A 42 17.46 12.22 8.56
N SER A 43 17.34 12.08 7.23
CA SER A 43 18.10 11.09 6.45
C SER A 43 19.61 11.34 6.47
N TYR A 44 20.08 12.56 6.75
CA TYR A 44 21.52 12.85 6.85
C TYR A 44 22.13 12.38 8.18
N THR A 45 21.31 12.26 9.23
CA THR A 45 21.75 11.73 10.54
C THR A 45 21.51 10.23 10.63
N PHE A 46 20.41 9.75 10.05
CA PHE A 46 20.04 8.34 10.02
C PHE A 46 20.04 7.84 8.59
N HIS A 47 21.13 7.18 8.19
CA HIS A 47 21.32 6.62 6.84
C HIS A 47 20.27 5.55 6.44
N GLY A 48 19.48 5.02 7.39
CA GLY A 48 18.31 4.18 7.09
C GLY A 48 17.03 4.95 6.74
N GLY A 49 17.00 6.27 6.95
CA GLY A 49 15.87 7.16 6.72
C GLY A 49 15.66 7.58 5.25
N GLU A 50 16.19 6.81 4.29
CA GLU A 50 16.20 7.15 2.87
C GLU A 50 14.92 6.74 2.12
N HIS A 51 13.95 6.14 2.81
CA HIS A 51 12.69 5.75 2.20
C HIS A 51 11.94 6.97 1.62
N SER A 52 11.34 6.75 0.45
CA SER A 52 10.58 7.77 -0.26
C SER A 52 9.12 7.83 0.24
N ARG A 53 8.43 8.94 -0.02
CA ARG A 53 6.98 9.03 0.19
C ARG A 53 6.22 7.99 -0.63
N PHE A 54 6.76 7.57 -1.79
CA PHE A 54 6.17 6.52 -2.60
C PHE A 54 6.10 5.17 -1.87
N SER A 55 7.22 4.70 -1.31
CA SER A 55 7.24 3.42 -0.57
C SER A 55 6.37 3.49 0.67
N HIS A 56 6.35 4.65 1.36
CA HIS A 56 5.46 4.85 2.49
C HIS A 56 3.97 4.77 2.12
N CYS A 57 3.54 5.45 1.05
CA CYS A 57 2.15 5.39 0.58
C CYS A 57 1.73 3.98 0.16
N LEU A 58 2.61 3.20 -0.47
CA LEU A 58 2.34 1.79 -0.75
C LEU A 58 2.16 0.96 0.53
N GLY A 59 2.99 1.19 1.55
CA GLY A 59 2.84 0.53 2.84
C GLY A 59 1.52 0.87 3.53
N VAL A 60 1.10 2.14 3.48
CA VAL A 60 -0.22 2.57 3.99
C VAL A 60 -1.36 1.85 3.27
N TYR A 61 -1.28 1.72 1.95
CA TYR A 61 -2.24 0.95 1.16
C TYR A 61 -2.31 -0.52 1.61
N GLU A 62 -1.15 -1.18 1.79
CA GLU A 62 -1.10 -2.58 2.20
C GLU A 62 -1.72 -2.79 3.59
N ILE A 63 -1.48 -1.90 4.54
CA ILE A 63 -2.10 -1.95 5.87
C ILE A 63 -3.62 -1.80 5.75
N ALA A 64 -4.09 -0.80 4.99
CA ALA A 64 -5.52 -0.58 4.79
C ALA A 64 -6.20 -1.80 4.14
N ARG A 65 -5.58 -2.38 3.11
CA ARG A 65 -6.07 -3.60 2.42
C ARG A 65 -6.22 -4.78 3.38
N ARG A 66 -5.19 -5.06 4.19
CA ARG A 66 -5.24 -6.14 5.19
C ARG A 66 -6.34 -5.90 6.23
N ILE A 67 -6.50 -4.65 6.68
CA ILE A 67 -7.56 -4.30 7.63
C ILE A 67 -8.93 -4.56 7.00
N THR A 68 -9.18 -4.09 5.78
CA THR A 68 -10.47 -4.31 5.10
C THR A 68 -10.77 -5.79 4.90
N GLU A 69 -9.77 -6.60 4.54
CA GLU A 69 -9.93 -8.06 4.40
C GLU A 69 -10.31 -8.72 5.73
N ILE A 70 -9.66 -8.35 6.84
CA ILE A 70 -10.01 -8.84 8.17
C ILE A 70 -11.44 -8.44 8.53
N PHE A 71 -11.86 -7.22 8.21
CA PHE A 71 -13.24 -6.78 8.47
C PHE A 71 -14.24 -7.59 7.64
N GLU A 72 -14.01 -7.76 6.34
CA GLU A 72 -14.86 -8.55 5.46
C GLU A 72 -14.98 -9.99 5.95
N GLU A 73 -13.86 -10.66 6.28
CA GLU A 73 -13.87 -12.01 6.82
C GLU A 73 -14.69 -12.12 8.12
N ASN A 74 -14.51 -11.18 9.05
CA ASN A 74 -15.22 -11.22 10.33
C ASN A 74 -16.70 -10.88 10.15
N ILE A 75 -17.07 -9.97 9.25
CA ILE A 75 -18.46 -9.64 8.95
C ILE A 75 -19.16 -10.85 8.30
N LEU A 76 -18.49 -11.53 7.37
CA LEU A 76 -19.00 -12.74 6.72
C LEU A 76 -19.15 -13.90 7.73
N LYS A 77 -18.16 -14.11 8.61
CA LYS A 77 -18.22 -15.16 9.66
C LYS A 77 -19.30 -14.90 10.70
N ASN A 78 -19.59 -13.63 11.02
CA ASN A 78 -20.60 -13.25 12.01
C ASN A 78 -22.00 -12.98 11.39
N GLY A 79 -22.17 -13.17 10.07
CA GLY A 79 -23.48 -13.12 9.39
C GLY A 79 -24.15 -11.74 9.37
N ILE A 80 -23.38 -10.64 9.44
CA ILE A 80 -23.94 -9.28 9.62
C ILE A 80 -24.33 -8.62 8.27
N LEU A 81 -23.85 -9.12 7.13
CA LEU A 81 -24.27 -8.67 5.80
C LEU A 81 -24.46 -9.83 4.80
N PRO A 82 -25.44 -9.75 3.88
CA PRO A 82 -25.63 -10.76 2.84
C PRO A 82 -24.43 -10.76 1.88
N SER A 83 -24.09 -11.95 1.37
CA SER A 83 -23.00 -12.16 0.40
C SER A 83 -23.12 -11.20 -0.78
N PRO A 84 -22.02 -10.58 -1.25
CA PRO A 84 -22.06 -9.75 -2.44
C PRO A 84 -22.42 -10.62 -3.66
N SER A 85 -23.44 -10.18 -4.40
CA SER A 85 -23.95 -10.78 -5.64
C SER A 85 -22.96 -10.64 -6.80
#